data_AF-A0A9W7YFA1-F1
#
_entry.id   AF-A0A9W7YFA1-F1
#
_cell.length_a   1.000
_cell.length_b   1.000
_cell.length_c   1.000
_cell.angle_alpha   90.00
_cell.angle_beta   90.00
_cell.angle_gamma   90.00
#
_symmetry.space_group_name_H-M   'P 1'
#
loop_
_entity.id
_entity.type
_entity.pdbx_description
1 polymer ?
#
loop_
_entity_poly.entity_id
_entity_poly.type
_entity_poly.pdbx_seq_one_letter_code
_entity_poly.pdbx_strand_id
1 'polypeptide(L)'
;MAGAQRFDSPTGLARDLHLAAGGALHKVSGWWIPFFHTAFASAAFLGALVVGWKLHYLKIVENEHFGYPDEWFPSVSATIGDRYPGRNLFQLLIALTAPPRLLLHIFWLVLTVRAAPKRAKALFWIGFLRTWTCGGWVYVTSTDNHDVHDVMMIAYMLLTLPYMLLLIQVSDRALFGHSVRNLVANKTRRKWVCGLFFGSIPPMIYFFISHKVHRVAGAYTTYAFFEWALIVFDVMFDSLAMVEFKALDLAILPAKSDEQRD
;
A
#
# COMPACT_ATOMS: atom_id res chain seq x y z
N MET A 1 67.30 -14.45 -1.44
CA MET A 1 65.84 -14.45 -1.21
C MET A 1 65.50 -13.25 -0.35
N ALA A 2 65.08 -12.15 -0.95
CA ALA A 2 64.63 -10.95 -0.25
C ALA A 2 63.11 -10.82 -0.45
N GLY A 3 62.39 -10.73 0.66
CA GLY A 3 60.93 -10.79 0.72
C GLY A 3 60.26 -9.57 0.10
N ALA A 4 59.18 -9.82 -0.64
CA ALA A 4 58.34 -8.82 -1.26
C ALA A 4 57.61 -7.97 -0.20
N GLN A 5 57.82 -6.65 -0.25
CA GLN A 5 56.94 -5.68 0.41
C GLN A 5 55.62 -5.63 -0.36
N ARG A 6 54.53 -6.09 0.29
CA ARG A 6 53.17 -5.84 -0.18
C ARG A 6 52.87 -4.35 0.00
N PHE A 7 52.60 -3.67 -1.11
CA PHE A 7 51.96 -2.36 -1.11
C PHE A 7 50.51 -2.54 -0.69
N ASP A 8 50.20 -2.24 0.58
CA ASP A 8 48.82 -2.09 1.02
C ASP A 8 48.25 -0.82 0.37
N SER A 9 47.24 -0.99 -0.46
CA SER A 9 46.53 0.09 -1.14
C SER A 9 45.90 1.05 -0.10
N PRO A 10 45.98 2.38 -0.29
CA PRO A 10 45.45 3.38 0.66
C PRO A 10 43.92 3.35 0.86
N THR A 11 43.22 2.46 0.18
CA THR A 11 41.78 2.24 0.29
C THR A 11 41.37 1.45 1.53
N GLY A 12 42.23 0.60 2.09
CA GLY A 12 41.93 -0.22 3.27
C GLY A 12 41.85 0.62 4.56
N LEU A 13 42.92 1.36 4.85
CA LEU A 13 43.04 2.16 6.07
C LEU A 13 41.96 3.25 6.18
N ALA A 14 41.62 3.91 5.06
CA ALA A 14 40.55 4.91 5.02
C ALA A 14 39.16 4.28 5.22
N ARG A 15 38.92 3.08 4.69
CA ARG A 15 37.68 2.34 4.91
C ARG A 15 37.55 1.90 6.36
N ASP A 16 38.65 1.44 6.95
CA ASP A 16 38.69 0.97 8.34
C ASP A 16 38.54 2.14 9.33
N LEU A 17 39.12 3.31 9.05
CA LEU A 17 38.89 4.53 9.84
C LEU A 17 37.42 5.00 9.74
N HIS A 18 36.83 4.94 8.55
CA HIS A 18 35.44 5.34 8.32
C HIS A 18 34.45 4.39 9.00
N LEU A 19 34.78 3.09 9.10
CA LEU A 19 34.01 2.09 9.83
C LEU A 19 34.19 2.20 11.36
N ALA A 20 35.42 2.48 11.82
CA ALA A 20 35.71 2.73 13.23
C ALA A 20 35.02 4.01 13.76
N ALA A 21 34.77 5.00 12.89
CA ALA A 21 34.01 6.21 13.20
C ALA A 21 32.47 6.06 13.11
N GLY A 22 31.95 4.84 12.92
CA GLY A 22 30.52 4.57 12.80
C GLY A 22 29.91 4.92 11.44
N GLY A 23 30.72 4.99 10.39
CA GLY A 23 30.26 5.23 9.03
C GLY A 23 29.45 4.07 8.46
N ALA A 24 28.32 4.40 7.82
CA ALA A 24 27.45 3.42 7.16
C ALA A 24 28.18 2.66 6.05
N LEU A 25 28.12 1.32 6.09
CA LEU A 25 28.77 0.45 5.10
C LEU A 25 28.12 0.60 3.71
N HIS A 26 26.78 0.73 3.68
CA HIS A 26 26.00 1.04 2.49
C HIS A 26 24.74 1.83 2.88
N LYS A 27 24.35 2.82 2.04
CA LYS A 27 23.11 3.59 2.17
C LYS A 27 22.15 3.24 1.04
N VAL A 28 20.90 2.93 1.37
CA VAL A 28 19.82 2.66 0.41
C VAL A 28 18.66 3.59 0.68
N SER A 29 18.14 4.25 -0.36
CA SER A 29 16.99 5.14 -0.20
C SER A 29 15.73 4.38 0.22
N GLY A 30 14.93 4.89 1.16
CA GLY A 30 13.68 4.27 1.60
C GLY A 30 12.57 4.24 0.53
N TRP A 31 12.76 4.90 -0.62
CA TRP A 31 11.77 4.98 -1.71
C TRP A 31 11.27 3.63 -2.22
N TRP A 32 12.11 2.58 -2.16
CA TRP A 32 11.73 1.25 -2.64
C TRP A 32 10.52 0.66 -1.89
N ILE A 33 10.33 1.01 -0.61
CA ILE A 33 9.24 0.44 0.22
C ILE A 33 7.87 0.77 -0.38
N PRO A 34 7.47 2.05 -0.49
CA PRO A 34 6.19 2.39 -1.12
C PRO A 34 6.16 2.03 -2.61
N PHE A 35 7.29 2.01 -3.31
CA PHE A 35 7.35 1.56 -4.70
C PHE A 35 6.93 0.09 -4.85
N PHE A 36 7.53 -0.84 -4.11
CA PHE A 36 7.17 -2.26 -4.17
C PHE A 36 5.75 -2.52 -3.69
N HIS A 37 5.30 -1.81 -2.66
CA HIS A 37 3.89 -1.83 -2.25
C HIS A 37 2.97 -1.49 -3.42
N THR A 38 3.19 -0.33 -4.07
CA THR A 38 2.37 0.13 -5.18
C THR A 38 2.47 -0.81 -6.38
N ALA A 39 3.67 -1.26 -6.74
CA ALA A 39 3.89 -2.14 -7.88
C ALA A 39 3.16 -3.47 -7.72
N PHE A 40 3.30 -4.14 -6.57
CA PHE A 40 2.64 -5.41 -6.31
C PHE A 40 1.13 -5.26 -6.15
N ALA A 41 0.64 -4.22 -5.48
CA ALA A 41 -0.79 -3.95 -5.36
C ALA A 41 -1.42 -3.71 -6.73
N SER A 42 -0.84 -2.83 -7.54
CA SER A 42 -1.33 -2.54 -8.90
C SER A 42 -1.26 -3.78 -9.79
N ALA A 43 -0.18 -4.56 -9.72
CA ALA A 43 -0.06 -5.81 -10.46
C ALA A 43 -1.11 -6.84 -10.04
N ALA A 44 -1.45 -6.91 -8.76
CA ALA A 44 -2.50 -7.81 -8.26
C ALA A 44 -3.85 -7.49 -8.90
N PHE A 45 -4.31 -6.25 -8.75
CA PHE A 45 -5.63 -5.83 -9.25
C PHE A 45 -5.71 -5.86 -10.78
N LEU A 46 -4.70 -5.31 -11.48
CA LEU A 46 -4.69 -5.30 -12.94
C LEU A 46 -4.49 -6.71 -13.52
N GLY A 47 -3.64 -7.52 -12.88
CA GLY A 47 -3.42 -8.91 -13.28
C GLY A 47 -4.69 -9.74 -13.16
N ALA A 48 -5.40 -9.61 -12.04
CA ALA A 48 -6.70 -10.26 -11.82
C ALA A 48 -7.73 -9.84 -12.87
N LEU A 49 -7.82 -8.54 -13.18
CA LEU A 49 -8.74 -8.01 -14.19
C LEU A 49 -8.43 -8.56 -15.59
N VAL A 50 -7.17 -8.53 -16.01
CA VAL A 50 -6.76 -9.03 -17.33
C VAL A 50 -7.02 -10.54 -17.45
N VAL A 51 -6.68 -11.32 -16.43
CA VAL A 51 -6.94 -12.76 -16.41
C VAL A 51 -8.44 -13.06 -16.39
N GLY A 52 -9.20 -12.32 -15.59
CA GLY A 52 -10.66 -12.41 -15.50
C GLY A 52 -11.32 -12.13 -16.86
N TRP A 53 -10.95 -11.04 -17.52
CA TRP A 53 -11.44 -10.73 -18.86
C TRP A 53 -11.10 -11.78 -19.89
N LYS A 54 -9.88 -12.34 -19.87
CA LYS A 54 -9.48 -13.34 -20.87
C LYS A 54 -10.16 -14.69 -20.71
N LEU A 55 -10.42 -15.11 -19.47
CA LEU A 55 -10.85 -16.48 -19.19
C LEU A 55 -12.32 -16.59 -18.77
N HIS A 56 -12.87 -15.55 -18.14
CA HIS A 56 -14.16 -15.62 -17.45
C HIS A 56 -15.02 -14.38 -17.67
N TYR A 57 -14.83 -13.60 -18.75
CA TYR A 57 -15.52 -12.33 -18.98
C TYR A 57 -17.02 -12.35 -18.65
N LEU A 58 -17.80 -13.19 -19.34
CA LEU A 58 -19.25 -13.26 -19.16
C LEU A 58 -19.68 -13.60 -17.72
N LYS A 59 -18.81 -14.30 -16.99
CA LYS A 59 -19.07 -14.77 -15.64
C LYS A 59 -18.75 -13.75 -14.56
N ILE A 60 -17.79 -12.85 -14.82
CA ILE A 60 -17.37 -11.82 -13.85
C ILE A 60 -18.15 -10.52 -14.00
N VAL A 61 -18.84 -10.33 -15.14
CA VAL A 61 -19.74 -9.19 -15.38
C VAL A 61 -21.20 -9.51 -15.01
N GLU A 62 -21.51 -10.77 -14.75
CA GLU A 62 -22.84 -11.22 -14.33
C GLU A 62 -23.09 -10.87 -12.85
N ASN A 63 -24.27 -10.33 -12.56
CA ASN A 63 -24.77 -10.10 -11.21
C ASN A 63 -25.98 -11.01 -10.93
N GLU A 64 -26.65 -10.85 -9.78
CA GLU A 64 -27.80 -11.69 -9.37
C GLU A 64 -29.03 -11.60 -10.28
N HIS A 65 -29.12 -10.60 -11.15
CA HIS A 65 -30.32 -10.26 -11.92
C HIS A 65 -30.05 -10.09 -13.42
N PHE A 66 -28.87 -9.60 -13.79
CA PHE A 66 -28.49 -9.25 -15.16
C PHE A 66 -27.07 -9.74 -15.47
N GLY A 67 -26.82 -9.95 -16.75
CA GLY A 67 -25.49 -10.21 -17.30
C GLY A 67 -25.26 -9.39 -18.56
N TYR A 68 -24.26 -9.78 -19.34
CA TYR A 68 -24.01 -9.16 -20.64
C TYR A 68 -25.24 -9.29 -21.56
N PRO A 69 -25.67 -8.24 -22.28
CA PRO A 69 -24.97 -6.99 -22.55
C PRO A 69 -25.25 -5.83 -21.58
N ASP A 70 -26.25 -5.95 -20.71
CA ASP A 70 -26.64 -4.87 -19.80
C ASP A 70 -25.53 -4.57 -18.78
N GLU A 71 -24.89 -5.63 -18.28
CA GLU A 71 -23.71 -5.56 -17.44
C GLU A 71 -22.47 -6.02 -18.19
N TRP A 72 -21.46 -5.15 -18.24
CA TRP A 72 -20.31 -5.34 -19.12
C TRP A 72 -18.97 -5.00 -18.46
N PHE A 73 -18.98 -4.44 -17.25
CA PHE A 73 -17.76 -4.20 -16.48
C PHE A 73 -17.84 -4.88 -15.12
N PRO A 74 -16.83 -5.68 -14.73
CA PRO A 74 -16.90 -6.50 -13.53
C PRO A 74 -16.60 -5.69 -12.25
N SER A 75 -17.27 -6.03 -11.16
CA SER A 75 -16.94 -5.53 -9.82
C SER A 75 -15.55 -5.98 -9.37
N VAL A 76 -15.00 -5.28 -8.37
CA VAL A 76 -13.69 -5.67 -7.80
C VAL A 76 -13.78 -7.06 -7.19
N SER A 77 -14.82 -7.33 -6.40
CA SER A 77 -15.01 -8.63 -5.72
C SER A 77 -15.14 -9.79 -6.71
N ALA A 78 -15.92 -9.63 -7.80
CA ALA A 78 -16.05 -10.68 -8.82
C ALA A 78 -14.73 -10.95 -9.56
N THR A 79 -13.94 -9.90 -9.76
CA THR A 79 -12.66 -9.99 -10.46
C THR A 79 -11.59 -10.74 -9.67
N ILE A 80 -11.53 -10.52 -8.35
CA ILE A 80 -10.46 -11.04 -7.51
C ILE A 80 -10.82 -12.34 -6.77
N GLY A 81 -12.11 -12.62 -6.59
CA GLY A 81 -12.59 -13.65 -5.66
C GLY A 81 -13.08 -14.93 -6.32
N ASP A 82 -13.69 -14.84 -7.50
CA ASP A 82 -14.61 -15.89 -7.92
C ASP A 82 -13.93 -17.12 -8.53
N ARG A 83 -12.84 -16.92 -9.28
CA ARG A 83 -12.41 -17.94 -10.27
C ARG A 83 -10.90 -18.14 -10.32
N TYR A 84 -10.50 -19.41 -10.46
CA TYR A 84 -9.15 -19.81 -10.88
C TYR A 84 -8.91 -19.43 -12.36
N PRO A 85 -7.70 -18.99 -12.77
CA PRO A 85 -6.52 -18.70 -11.94
C PRO A 85 -6.45 -17.25 -11.43
N GLY A 86 -7.39 -16.38 -11.79
CA GLY A 86 -7.39 -14.95 -11.43
C GLY A 86 -7.28 -14.71 -9.92
N ARG A 87 -8.07 -15.45 -9.13
CA ARG A 87 -8.02 -15.43 -7.66
C ARG A 87 -6.63 -15.75 -7.11
N ASN A 88 -5.99 -16.81 -7.60
CA ASN A 88 -4.69 -17.25 -7.09
C ASN A 88 -3.59 -16.25 -7.43
N LEU A 89 -3.61 -15.71 -8.66
CA LEU A 89 -2.69 -14.67 -9.08
C LEU A 89 -2.83 -13.42 -8.19
N PHE A 90 -4.07 -12.99 -7.94
CA PHE A 90 -4.36 -11.86 -7.07
C PHE A 90 -3.81 -12.08 -5.65
N GLN A 91 -4.17 -13.20 -5.03
CA GLN A 91 -3.78 -13.54 -3.66
C GLN A 91 -2.26 -13.64 -3.50
N LEU A 92 -1.56 -14.25 -4.46
CA LEU A 92 -0.09 -14.30 -4.46
C LEU A 92 0.53 -12.90 -4.50
N LEU A 93 0.06 -12.03 -5.39
CA LEU A 93 0.60 -10.67 -5.52
C LEU A 93 0.25 -9.79 -4.31
N ILE A 94 -0.91 -9.99 -3.68
CA ILE A 94 -1.25 -9.34 -2.41
C ILE A 94 -0.39 -9.88 -1.27
N ALA A 95 -0.06 -11.17 -1.23
CA ALA A 95 0.91 -11.71 -0.28
C ALA A 95 2.26 -11.01 -0.38
N LEU A 96 2.75 -10.77 -1.61
CA LEU A 96 3.99 -10.01 -1.87
C LEU A 96 3.87 -8.52 -1.52
N THR A 97 2.65 -7.98 -1.55
CA THR A 97 2.35 -6.59 -1.13
C THR A 97 2.41 -6.42 0.39
N ALA A 98 2.15 -7.47 1.18
CA ALA A 98 2.05 -7.36 2.63
C ALA A 98 3.35 -6.91 3.33
N PRO A 99 4.56 -7.46 3.03
CA PRO A 99 5.80 -7.00 3.64
C PRO A 99 6.10 -5.50 3.42
N PRO A 100 6.11 -4.96 2.18
CA PRO A 100 6.35 -3.53 1.97
C PRO A 100 5.25 -2.67 2.60
N ARG A 101 4.01 -3.15 2.67
CA ARG A 101 2.93 -2.47 3.39
C ARG A 101 3.20 -2.36 4.89
N LEU A 102 3.61 -3.45 5.55
CA LEU A 102 3.94 -3.42 6.98
C LEU A 102 5.16 -2.54 7.27
N LEU A 103 6.19 -2.62 6.41
CA LEU A 103 7.36 -1.73 6.49
C LEU A 103 6.97 -0.26 6.37
N LEU A 104 6.04 0.09 5.48
CA LEU A 104 5.53 1.45 5.35
C LEU A 104 4.99 1.98 6.69
N HIS A 105 4.20 1.18 7.41
CA HIS A 105 3.66 1.56 8.73
C HIS A 105 4.74 1.70 9.80
N ILE A 106 5.69 0.76 9.86
CA ILE A 106 6.82 0.80 10.80
C ILE A 106 7.68 2.04 10.55
N PHE A 107 7.94 2.37 9.30
CA PHE A 107 8.77 3.51 8.95
C PHE A 107 8.06 4.82 9.30
N TRP A 108 6.77 4.93 9.01
CA TRP A 108 6.00 6.08 9.47
C TRP A 108 6.03 6.22 10.99
N LEU A 109 5.96 5.13 11.77
CA LEU A 109 6.14 5.19 13.21
C LEU A 109 7.51 5.76 13.60
N VAL A 110 8.59 5.19 13.08
CA VAL A 110 9.98 5.60 13.40
C VAL A 110 10.22 7.08 13.09
N LEU A 111 9.70 7.56 11.97
CA LEU A 111 9.94 8.93 11.48
C LEU A 111 9.17 9.99 12.24
N THR A 112 8.06 9.60 12.86
CA THR A 112 7.09 10.55 13.40
C THR A 112 6.99 10.46 14.91
N VAL A 113 7.47 9.38 15.52
CA VAL A 113 7.40 9.16 16.97
C VAL A 113 8.12 10.24 17.77
N ARG A 114 9.22 10.80 17.23
CA ARG A 114 9.95 11.90 17.91
C ARG A 114 9.16 13.22 17.91
N ALA A 115 8.50 13.55 16.81
CA ALA A 115 7.78 14.81 16.67
C ALA A 115 6.34 14.76 17.20
N ALA A 116 5.68 13.60 17.12
CA ALA A 116 4.28 13.43 17.47
C ALA A 116 3.99 11.99 17.97
N PRO A 117 4.47 11.59 19.16
CA PRO A 117 4.48 10.20 19.62
C PRO A 117 3.09 9.56 19.68
N LYS A 118 2.07 10.29 20.16
CA LYS A 118 0.69 9.78 20.23
C LYS A 118 0.11 9.51 18.84
N ARG A 119 0.28 10.44 17.90
CA ARG A 119 -0.23 10.32 16.52
C ARG A 119 0.53 9.24 15.74
N ALA A 120 1.84 9.13 15.94
CA ALA A 120 2.68 8.10 15.33
C ALA A 120 2.20 6.69 15.72
N LYS A 121 1.98 6.44 17.01
CA LYS A 121 1.45 5.17 17.51
C LYS A 121 0.04 4.88 16.99
N ALA A 122 -0.83 5.89 16.97
CA ALA A 122 -2.19 5.75 16.43
C ALA A 122 -2.16 5.39 14.94
N LEU A 123 -1.35 6.10 14.14
CA LEU A 123 -1.17 5.84 12.71
C LEU A 123 -0.66 4.41 12.45
N PHE A 124 0.30 3.95 13.24
CA PHE A 124 0.80 2.58 13.16
C PHE A 124 -0.30 1.55 13.42
N TRP A 125 -1.01 1.66 14.54
CA TRP A 125 -2.02 0.67 14.91
C TRP A 125 -3.23 0.67 13.97
N ILE A 126 -3.72 1.85 13.57
CA ILE A 126 -4.81 1.95 12.60
C ILE A 126 -4.38 1.38 11.26
N GLY A 127 -3.17 1.68 10.80
CA GLY A 127 -2.64 1.14 9.55
C GLY A 127 -2.35 -0.36 9.60
N PHE A 128 -1.91 -0.89 10.74
CA PHE A 128 -1.78 -2.33 10.99
C PHE A 128 -3.13 -3.03 10.93
N LEU A 129 -4.15 -2.51 11.64
CA LEU A 129 -5.51 -3.04 11.60
C LEU A 129 -6.10 -2.95 10.19
N ARG A 130 -5.88 -1.85 9.47
CA ARG A 130 -6.26 -1.70 8.05
C ARG A 130 -5.59 -2.76 7.18
N THR A 131 -4.32 -3.06 7.42
CA THR A 131 -3.60 -4.10 6.66
C THR A 131 -4.15 -5.50 7.00
N TRP A 132 -4.49 -5.75 8.26
CA TRP A 132 -5.10 -6.99 8.71
C TRP A 132 -6.48 -7.22 8.09
N THR A 133 -7.37 -6.22 8.16
CA THR A 133 -8.72 -6.32 7.57
C THR A 133 -8.66 -6.41 6.05
N CYS A 134 -7.64 -5.82 5.41
CA CYS A 134 -7.36 -6.02 3.98
C CYS A 134 -7.10 -7.49 3.65
N GLY A 135 -6.24 -8.15 4.43
CA GLY A 135 -6.05 -9.60 4.31
C GLY A 135 -7.35 -10.37 4.50
N GLY A 136 -8.19 -9.95 5.46
CA GLY A 136 -9.51 -10.54 5.70
C GLY A 136 -10.37 -10.63 4.44
N TRP A 137 -10.67 -9.50 3.79
CA TRP A 137 -11.58 -9.50 2.63
C TRP A 137 -10.92 -9.99 1.32
N VAL A 138 -9.59 -9.96 1.22
CA VAL A 138 -8.86 -10.49 0.05
C VAL A 138 -8.75 -12.02 0.06
N TYR A 139 -8.49 -12.61 1.23
CA TYR A 139 -8.31 -14.06 1.33
C TYR A 139 -9.61 -14.81 1.61
N VAL A 140 -10.56 -14.19 2.34
CA VAL A 140 -11.93 -14.66 2.45
C VAL A 140 -12.75 -13.96 1.38
N THR A 141 -12.92 -14.63 0.25
CA THR A 141 -13.60 -14.06 -0.91
C THR A 141 -15.11 -14.02 -0.69
N SER A 142 -15.81 -13.14 -1.41
CA SER A 142 -17.28 -13.05 -1.38
C SER A 142 -17.97 -14.37 -1.71
N THR A 143 -17.33 -15.22 -2.52
CA THR A 143 -17.81 -16.56 -2.84
C THR A 143 -17.60 -17.59 -1.73
N ASP A 144 -16.58 -17.42 -0.88
CA ASP A 144 -16.32 -18.38 0.21
C ASP A 144 -17.19 -18.10 1.43
N ASN A 145 -17.28 -16.83 1.84
CA ASN A 145 -18.10 -16.38 2.95
C ASN A 145 -18.39 -14.88 2.81
N HIS A 146 -19.60 -14.58 2.33
CA HIS A 146 -20.04 -13.22 2.05
C HIS A 146 -20.05 -12.32 3.30
N ASP A 147 -20.51 -12.82 4.45
CA ASP A 147 -20.63 -12.02 5.67
C ASP A 147 -19.25 -11.60 6.21
N VAL A 148 -18.30 -12.55 6.26
CA VAL A 148 -16.93 -12.26 6.72
C VAL A 148 -16.23 -11.31 5.75
N HIS A 149 -16.40 -11.52 4.44
CA HIS A 149 -15.86 -10.66 3.40
C HIS A 149 -16.33 -9.20 3.59
N ASP A 150 -17.64 -9.00 3.70
CA ASP A 150 -18.24 -7.66 3.83
C ASP A 150 -17.84 -6.97 5.13
N VAL A 151 -17.87 -7.68 6.27
CA VAL A 151 -17.46 -7.11 7.56
C VAL A 151 -16.00 -6.65 7.50
N MET A 152 -15.10 -7.45 6.92
CA MET A 152 -13.69 -7.09 6.78
C MET A 152 -13.47 -5.94 5.80
N MET A 153 -14.23 -5.89 4.70
CA MET A 153 -14.19 -4.80 3.73
C MET A 153 -14.71 -3.48 4.32
N ILE A 154 -15.83 -3.51 5.04
CA ILE A 154 -16.38 -2.32 5.73
C ILE A 154 -15.41 -1.85 6.82
N ALA A 155 -14.87 -2.76 7.62
CA ALA A 155 -13.86 -2.42 8.63
C ALA A 155 -12.62 -1.78 7.97
N TYR A 156 -12.17 -2.29 6.83
CA TYR A 156 -11.11 -1.69 6.03
C TYR A 156 -11.42 -0.26 5.60
N MET A 157 -12.61 -0.01 5.04
CA MET A 157 -13.03 1.33 4.61
C MET A 157 -13.13 2.30 5.80
N LEU A 158 -13.69 1.86 6.92
CA LEU A 158 -13.80 2.68 8.14
C LEU A 158 -12.43 3.01 8.74
N LEU A 159 -11.47 2.09 8.73
CA LEU A 159 -10.09 2.31 9.18
C LEU A 159 -9.29 3.20 8.20
N THR A 160 -9.68 3.23 6.93
CA THR A 160 -9.01 4.02 5.90
C THR A 160 -9.16 5.52 6.13
N LEU A 161 -10.32 5.99 6.62
CA LEU A 161 -10.52 7.42 6.93
C LEU A 161 -9.57 7.96 8.00
N PRO A 162 -9.54 7.41 9.23
CA PRO A 162 -8.62 7.89 10.26
C PRO A 162 -7.16 7.67 9.85
N TYR A 163 -6.84 6.62 9.09
CA TYR A 163 -5.49 6.41 8.54
C TYR A 163 -5.06 7.58 7.63
N MET A 164 -5.85 7.89 6.60
CA MET A 164 -5.54 8.95 5.64
C MET A 164 -5.45 10.32 6.32
N LEU A 165 -6.38 10.62 7.24
CA LEU A 165 -6.38 11.88 7.99
C LEU A 165 -5.16 12.02 8.90
N LEU A 166 -4.81 10.98 9.66
CA LEU A 166 -3.62 10.99 10.51
C LEU A 166 -2.35 11.16 9.68
N LEU A 167 -2.25 10.47 8.54
CA LEU A 167 -1.08 10.57 7.68
C LEU A 167 -0.94 11.99 7.10
N ILE A 168 -2.03 12.62 6.65
CA ILE A 168 -2.04 14.01 6.20
C ILE A 168 -1.57 14.96 7.33
N GLN A 169 -2.00 14.74 8.57
CA GLN A 169 -1.63 15.57 9.72
C GLN A 169 -0.17 15.42 10.18
N VAL A 170 0.50 14.35 9.77
CA VAL A 170 1.86 14.02 10.18
C VAL A 170 2.85 14.22 9.04
N SER A 171 2.39 14.24 7.78
CA SER A 171 3.20 14.42 6.57
C SER A 171 4.05 15.72 6.54
N ASP A 172 3.66 16.75 7.28
CA ASP A 172 4.38 18.02 7.43
C ASP A 172 5.28 18.09 8.67
N ARG A 173 5.16 17.14 9.59
CA ARG A 173 5.90 17.07 10.87
C ARG A 173 7.02 16.05 10.86
N ALA A 174 6.97 15.13 9.91
CA ALA A 174 8.01 14.15 9.77
C ALA A 174 9.31 14.85 9.39
N LEU A 175 10.41 14.37 10.00
CA LEU A 175 11.76 14.97 9.98
C LEU A 175 12.45 14.88 8.60
N PHE A 176 11.69 15.01 7.52
CA PHE A 176 12.19 14.90 6.16
C PHE A 176 12.98 16.17 5.81
N GLY A 177 14.27 16.02 5.56
CA GLY A 177 15.16 17.09 5.04
C GLY A 177 14.86 17.48 3.59
N HIS A 178 13.59 17.43 3.17
CA HIS A 178 13.16 17.81 1.82
C HIS A 178 12.92 19.31 1.71
N SER A 179 12.92 19.81 0.46
CA SER A 179 12.42 21.15 0.16
C SER A 179 10.97 21.29 0.63
N VAL A 180 10.70 22.28 1.50
CA VAL A 180 9.38 22.59 2.08
C VAL A 180 8.28 22.63 1.00
N ARG A 181 8.61 23.12 -0.21
CA ARG A 181 7.70 23.18 -1.36
C ARG A 181 7.17 21.82 -1.79
N ASN A 182 8.02 20.79 -1.83
CA ASN A 182 7.64 19.44 -2.25
C ASN A 182 6.73 18.77 -1.22
N LEU A 183 7.00 18.99 0.08
CA LEU A 183 6.17 18.46 1.16
C LEU A 183 4.76 19.08 1.17
N VAL A 184 4.66 20.40 0.99
CA VAL A 184 3.37 21.10 0.87
C VAL A 184 2.58 20.60 -0.34
N ALA A 185 3.23 20.47 -1.50
CA ALA A 185 2.59 19.94 -2.70
C ALA A 185 2.10 18.50 -2.50
N ASN A 186 2.90 17.62 -1.86
CA ASN A 186 2.52 16.24 -1.59
C ASN A 186 1.34 16.14 -0.61
N LYS A 187 1.34 16.96 0.45
CA LYS A 187 0.22 17.04 1.40
C LYS A 187 -1.08 17.48 0.70
N THR A 188 -1.01 18.44 -0.21
CA THR A 188 -2.16 18.85 -1.01
C THR A 188 -2.65 17.71 -1.91
N ARG A 189 -1.75 16.97 -2.56
CA ARG A 189 -2.12 15.76 -3.32
C ARG A 189 -2.82 14.73 -2.43
N ARG A 190 -2.28 14.44 -1.24
CA ARG A 190 -2.93 13.52 -0.28
C ARG A 190 -4.35 13.96 0.08
N LYS A 191 -4.58 15.26 0.30
CA LYS A 191 -5.93 15.79 0.56
C LYS A 191 -6.87 15.58 -0.63
N TRP A 192 -6.41 15.83 -1.85
CA TRP A 192 -7.21 15.58 -3.06
C TRP A 192 -7.55 14.11 -3.21
N VAL A 193 -6.58 13.21 -3.07
CA VAL A 193 -6.81 11.76 -3.18
C VAL A 193 -7.76 11.26 -2.09
N CYS A 194 -7.57 11.71 -0.85
CA CYS A 194 -8.49 11.41 0.24
C CYS A 194 -9.91 11.93 -0.06
N GLY A 195 -10.03 13.16 -0.56
CA GLY A 195 -11.31 13.75 -0.96
C GLY A 195 -12.00 12.97 -2.09
N LEU A 196 -11.24 12.52 -3.09
CA LEU A 196 -11.75 11.68 -4.18
C LEU A 196 -12.21 10.31 -3.67
N PHE A 197 -11.42 9.65 -2.81
CA PHE A 197 -11.78 8.37 -2.19
C PHE A 197 -13.14 8.47 -1.47
N PHE A 198 -13.27 9.39 -0.51
CA PHE A 198 -14.52 9.53 0.24
C PHE A 198 -15.66 10.15 -0.58
N GLY A 199 -15.34 10.99 -1.57
CA GLY A 199 -16.31 11.55 -2.51
C GLY A 199 -16.91 10.51 -3.46
N SER A 200 -16.18 9.43 -3.76
CA SER A 200 -16.68 8.31 -4.56
C SER A 200 -17.59 7.34 -3.78
N ILE A 201 -17.58 7.36 -2.44
CA ILE A 201 -18.41 6.44 -1.64
C ILE A 201 -19.92 6.71 -1.77
N PRO A 202 -20.44 7.96 -1.63
CA PRO A 202 -21.87 8.21 -1.78
C PRO A 202 -22.47 7.75 -3.13
N PRO A 203 -21.89 8.08 -4.30
CA PRO A 203 -22.42 7.58 -5.57
C PRO A 203 -22.27 6.06 -5.69
N MET A 204 -21.19 5.47 -5.17
CA MET A 204 -21.04 4.01 -5.10
C MET A 204 -22.21 3.36 -4.34
N ILE A 205 -22.54 3.86 -3.14
CA ILE A 205 -23.67 3.34 -2.34
C ILE A 205 -25.00 3.50 -3.08
N TYR A 206 -25.21 4.64 -3.75
CA TYR A 206 -26.42 4.88 -4.55
C TYR A 206 -26.60 3.82 -5.66
N PHE A 207 -25.54 3.55 -6.42
CA PHE A 207 -25.57 2.53 -7.48
C PHE A 207 -25.57 1.09 -6.91
N PHE A 208 -25.02 0.88 -5.72
CA PHE A 208 -25.15 -0.37 -4.99
C PHE A 208 -26.62 -0.70 -4.71
N ILE A 209 -27.36 0.25 -4.14
CA ILE A 209 -28.79 0.10 -3.85
C ILE A 209 -29.60 -0.03 -5.14
N SER A 210 -29.22 0.70 -6.20
CA SER A 210 -29.92 0.65 -7.48
C SER A 210 -29.84 -0.72 -8.16
N HIS A 211 -28.70 -1.42 -8.09
CA HIS A 211 -28.60 -2.77 -8.67
C HIS A 211 -29.16 -3.86 -7.73
N LYS A 212 -28.94 -3.76 -6.41
CA LYS A 212 -29.42 -4.78 -5.45
C LYS A 212 -30.91 -4.70 -5.14
N VAL A 213 -31.43 -3.50 -4.89
CA VAL A 213 -32.80 -3.30 -4.41
C VAL A 213 -33.73 -2.91 -5.55
N HIS A 214 -33.34 -1.91 -6.35
CA HIS A 214 -34.17 -1.42 -7.44
C HIS A 214 -34.03 -2.21 -8.74
N ARG A 215 -33.04 -3.12 -8.82
CA ARG A 215 -32.80 -4.02 -9.96
C ARG A 215 -32.75 -3.28 -11.30
N VAL A 216 -32.01 -2.17 -11.32
CA VAL A 216 -31.81 -1.36 -12.53
C VAL A 216 -30.66 -1.95 -13.35
N ALA A 217 -30.93 -2.26 -14.62
CA ALA A 217 -29.92 -2.76 -15.55
C ALA A 217 -28.80 -1.71 -15.79
N GLY A 218 -27.53 -2.14 -15.76
CA GLY A 218 -26.35 -1.28 -15.93
C GLY A 218 -25.91 -0.53 -14.65
N ALA A 219 -26.70 -0.60 -13.58
CA ALA A 219 -26.35 0.01 -12.31
C ALA A 219 -25.17 -0.71 -11.64
N TYR A 220 -25.02 -2.02 -11.84
CA TYR A 220 -23.88 -2.78 -11.30
C TYR A 220 -22.57 -2.39 -11.97
N THR A 221 -22.56 -2.20 -13.30
CA THR A 221 -21.39 -1.70 -14.04
C THR A 221 -20.98 -0.30 -13.54
N THR A 222 -21.95 0.59 -13.32
CA THR A 222 -21.66 1.94 -12.79
C THR A 222 -21.11 1.87 -11.37
N TYR A 223 -21.70 1.02 -10.52
CA TYR A 223 -21.19 0.71 -9.19
C TYR A 223 -19.73 0.21 -9.23
N ALA A 224 -19.43 -0.75 -10.12
CA ALA A 224 -18.11 -1.34 -10.27
C ALA A 224 -17.04 -0.27 -10.58
N PHE A 225 -17.34 0.72 -11.43
CA PHE A 225 -16.40 1.81 -11.70
C PHE A 225 -16.00 2.58 -10.43
N PHE A 226 -16.94 2.81 -9.50
CA PHE A 226 -16.62 3.46 -8.24
C PHE A 226 -15.80 2.55 -7.32
N GLU A 227 -16.08 1.24 -7.25
CA GLU A 227 -15.22 0.32 -6.49
C GLU A 227 -13.77 0.34 -7.00
N TRP A 228 -13.58 0.23 -8.33
CA TRP A 228 -12.27 0.30 -8.95
C TRP A 228 -11.60 1.66 -8.70
N ALA A 229 -12.36 2.76 -8.73
CA ALA A 229 -11.85 4.08 -8.38
C ALA A 229 -11.35 4.13 -6.92
N LEU A 230 -12.08 3.53 -5.97
CA LEU A 230 -11.64 3.44 -4.57
C LEU A 230 -10.30 2.70 -4.46
N ILE A 231 -10.13 1.57 -5.16
CA ILE A 231 -8.85 0.84 -5.19
C ILE A 231 -7.72 1.71 -5.74
N VAL A 232 -7.96 2.42 -6.84
CA VAL A 232 -6.96 3.31 -7.46
C VAL A 232 -6.57 4.43 -6.49
N PHE A 233 -7.53 5.08 -5.85
CA PHE A 233 -7.27 6.16 -4.90
C PHE A 233 -6.54 5.66 -3.64
N ASP A 234 -6.88 4.46 -3.17
CA ASP A 234 -6.24 3.84 -2.01
C ASP A 234 -4.76 3.53 -2.27
N VAL A 235 -4.46 2.85 -3.39
CA VAL A 235 -3.08 2.56 -3.80
C VAL A 235 -2.33 3.84 -4.12
N MET A 236 -2.97 4.81 -4.78
CA MET A 236 -2.35 6.11 -5.08
C MET A 236 -1.99 6.86 -3.80
N PHE A 237 -2.85 6.87 -2.78
CA PHE A 237 -2.59 7.56 -1.53
C PHE A 237 -1.32 7.02 -0.83
N ASP A 238 -1.18 5.70 -0.76
CA ASP A 238 0.00 5.06 -0.18
C ASP A 238 1.24 5.30 -1.06
N SER A 239 1.08 5.33 -2.39
CA SER A 239 2.17 5.60 -3.34
C SER A 239 2.82 6.98 -3.15
N LEU A 240 2.05 7.98 -2.68
CA LEU A 240 2.58 9.32 -2.41
C LEU A 240 3.69 9.30 -1.36
N ALA A 241 3.77 8.24 -0.53
CA ALA A 241 4.86 8.03 0.44
C ALA A 241 6.24 7.95 -0.22
N MET A 242 6.30 7.64 -1.52
CA MET A 242 7.53 7.69 -2.31
C MET A 242 8.23 9.05 -2.23
N VAL A 243 7.49 10.16 -2.22
CA VAL A 243 8.09 11.49 -2.18
C VAL A 243 8.80 11.71 -0.84
N GLU A 244 8.12 11.37 0.27
CA GLU A 244 8.68 11.51 1.60
C GLU A 244 9.85 10.52 1.84
N PHE A 245 9.70 9.27 1.41
CA PHE A 245 10.68 8.21 1.68
C PHE A 245 11.96 8.35 0.84
N LYS A 246 11.96 9.17 -0.21
CA LYS A 246 13.20 9.54 -0.95
C LYS A 246 14.22 10.27 -0.06
N ALA A 247 13.78 10.97 0.97
CA ALA A 247 14.68 11.65 1.92
C ALA A 247 15.21 10.72 3.02
N LEU A 248 14.86 9.43 3.00
CA LEU A 248 15.32 8.46 3.97
C LEU A 248 16.47 7.67 3.41
N ASP A 249 17.61 7.73 4.09
CA ASP A 249 18.73 6.83 3.85
C ASP A 249 18.73 5.73 4.92
N LEU A 250 18.52 4.49 4.48
CA LEU A 250 18.73 3.31 5.31
C LEU A 250 20.20 2.94 5.27
N ALA A 251 20.85 3.03 6.43
CA ALA A 251 22.25 2.72 6.62
C ALA A 251 22.40 1.42 7.43
N ILE A 252 23.25 0.51 6.96
CA ILE A 252 23.72 -0.63 7.77
C ILE A 252 24.99 -0.17 8.49
N LEU A 253 24.93 -0.15 9.83
CA LEU A 253 26.06 0.19 10.69
C LEU A 253 26.70 -1.10 11.22
N PRO A 254 28.04 -1.19 11.30
CA PRO A 254 28.70 -2.30 11.96
C PRO A 254 28.29 -2.33 13.44
N ALA A 255 28.11 -3.54 13.99
CA ALA A 255 27.90 -3.69 15.42
C ALA A 255 29.14 -3.17 16.18
N LYS A 256 28.94 -2.44 17.28
CA LYS A 256 30.05 -2.12 18.19
C LYS A 256 30.64 -3.43 18.73
N SER A 257 31.97 -3.56 18.73
CA SER A 257 32.66 -4.68 19.37
C SER A 257 32.38 -4.69 20.88
N ASP A 258 32.33 -5.90 21.47
CA ASP A 258 31.96 -6.11 22.87
C ASP A 258 32.90 -5.44 23.89
N GLU A 259 34.10 -5.00 23.48
CA GLU A 259 35.06 -4.27 24.33
C GLU A 259 34.63 -2.85 24.75
N GLN A 260 33.50 -2.33 24.25
CA GLN A 260 32.94 -1.02 24.65
C GLN A 260 31.59 -1.13 25.38
N ARG A 261 31.25 -2.30 25.92
CA ARG A 261 29.98 -2.53 26.65
C ARG A 261 30.07 -2.45 28.18
N ASP A 262 31.24 -2.13 28.74
CA ASP A 262 31.44 -1.91 30.18
C ASP A 262 31.44 -0.42 30.55
#